data_AF-A0A120G9S3-F1
#
_entry.id   AF-A0A120G9S3-F1
#
_cell.length_a   1.000
_cell.length_b   1.000
_cell.length_c   1.000
_cell.angle_alpha   90.00
_cell.angle_beta   90.00
_cell.angle_gamma   90.00
#
_symmetry.space_group_name_H-M   'P 1'
#
loop_
_entity.id
_entity.type
_entity.pdbx_description
1 polymer ?
#
loop_
_entity_poly.entity_id
_entity_poly.type
_entity_poly.pdbx_seq_one_letter_code
_entity_poly.pdbx_strand_id
1 'polypeptide(L)'
;MGIQYILDQCPSLQSVWGFGSYFRGGLFNDIDILAVVDGDRAGLVKRIHQIRECFMGLDREFGLKFNLLILTIEEFSERPLRDMDQLVLLGRR
;
A
#
# COMPACT_ATOMS: atom_id res chain seq x y z
N MET A 1 -5.63 4.91 -13.62
CA MET A 1 -5.05 5.55 -12.41
C MET A 1 -3.91 4.66 -11.91
N GLY A 2 -2.74 5.21 -11.57
CA GLY A 2 -1.55 4.41 -11.21
C GLY A 2 -1.00 4.73 -9.82
N ILE A 3 -0.04 3.93 -9.32
CA ILE A 3 0.57 4.13 -7.99
C ILE A 3 1.16 5.54 -7.81
N GLN A 4 1.77 6.10 -8.86
CA GLN A 4 2.28 7.48 -8.84
C GLN A 4 1.18 8.50 -8.53
N TYR A 5 0.00 8.34 -9.13
CA TYR A 5 -1.13 9.23 -8.86
C TYR A 5 -1.57 9.15 -7.39
N ILE A 6 -1.59 7.95 -6.80
CA ILE A 6 -1.93 7.78 -5.38
C ILE A 6 -0.91 8.47 -4.48
N LEU A 7 0.39 8.33 -4.78
CA LEU A 7 1.46 9.03 -4.07
C LEU A 7 1.30 10.56 -4.15
N ASP A 8 0.86 11.08 -5.29
CA ASP A 8 0.63 12.51 -5.48
C ASP A 8 -0.59 13.00 -4.67
N GLN A 9 -1.67 12.21 -4.64
CA GLN A 9 -2.91 12.55 -3.91
C GLN A 9 -2.82 12.36 -2.39
N CYS A 10 -1.91 11.52 -1.91
CA CYS A 10 -1.76 11.19 -0.49
C CYS A 10 -0.38 11.61 0.03
N PRO A 11 -0.17 12.87 0.47
CA PRO A 11 1.15 13.36 0.91
C PRO A 11 1.73 12.62 2.13
N SER A 12 0.90 11.96 2.92
CA SER A 12 1.32 11.13 4.05
C SER A 12 1.93 9.80 3.63
N LEU A 13 1.63 9.34 2.40
CA LEU A 13 2.11 8.08 1.88
C LEU A 13 3.57 8.22 1.46
N GLN A 14 4.45 7.57 2.22
CA GLN A 14 5.90 7.62 2.03
C GLN A 14 6.35 6.61 0.97
N SER A 15 5.79 5.40 1.01
CA SER A 15 6.10 4.37 0.04
C SER A 15 4.97 3.37 -0.12
N VAL A 16 4.95 2.71 -1.28
CA VAL A 16 4.02 1.66 -1.64
C VAL A 16 4.80 0.46 -2.13
N TRP A 17 4.46 -0.70 -1.59
CA TRP A 17 5.12 -1.98 -1.86
C TRP A 17 4.09 -3.01 -2.26
N GLY A 18 4.48 -3.90 -3.16
CA GLY A 18 3.74 -5.11 -3.52
C GLY A 18 4.32 -6.33 -2.83
N PHE A 19 3.45 -7.27 -2.46
CA PHE A 19 3.86 -8.59 -1.95
C PHE A 19 2.77 -9.64 -2.24
N GLY A 20 2.95 -10.87 -1.78
CA GLY A 20 1.95 -11.93 -2.06
C GLY A 20 2.22 -12.66 -3.38
N SER A 21 1.27 -13.46 -3.83
CA SER A 21 1.45 -14.38 -4.97
C SER A 21 1.54 -13.65 -6.31
N TYR A 22 0.83 -12.52 -6.48
CA TYR A 22 0.88 -11.70 -7.70
C TYR A 22 2.32 -11.28 -8.03
N PHE A 23 3.03 -10.67 -7.07
CA PHE A 23 4.40 -10.19 -7.27
C PHE A 23 5.44 -11.32 -7.31
N ARG A 24 5.06 -12.53 -6.90
CA ARG A 24 5.90 -13.74 -6.96
C ARG A 24 5.70 -14.55 -8.25
N GLY A 25 4.83 -14.10 -9.17
CA GLY A 25 4.52 -14.83 -10.41
C GLY A 25 3.72 -16.12 -10.20
N GLY A 26 3.07 -16.27 -9.05
CA GLY A 26 2.19 -17.40 -8.74
C GLY A 26 0.75 -17.18 -9.19
N LEU A 27 -0.10 -18.18 -8.98
CA LEU A 27 -1.56 -18.00 -9.09
C LEU A 27 -2.04 -17.04 -8.00
N PHE A 28 -2.85 -16.05 -8.37
CA PHE A 28 -3.33 -15.00 -7.47
C PHE A 28 -4.83 -14.76 -7.66
N ASN A 29 -5.51 -14.38 -6.57
CA ASN A 29 -6.91 -13.95 -6.59
C ASN A 29 -7.06 -12.47 -6.21
N ASP A 30 -5.98 -11.86 -5.71
CA ASP A 30 -5.87 -10.51 -5.21
C ASP A 30 -4.44 -9.97 -5.39
N ILE A 31 -4.30 -8.67 -5.21
CA ILE A 31 -3.02 -7.97 -5.22
C ILE A 31 -2.78 -7.42 -3.82
N ASP A 32 -1.79 -7.97 -3.10
CA ASP A 32 -1.44 -7.47 -1.77
C ASP A 32 -0.51 -6.26 -1.87
N ILE A 33 -0.95 -5.16 -1.27
CA ILE A 33 -0.25 -3.88 -1.24
C ILE A 33 0.02 -3.49 0.20
N LEU A 34 1.25 -3.04 0.46
CA LEU A 34 1.66 -2.39 1.69
C LEU A 34 1.90 -0.90 1.43
N ALA A 35 1.15 -0.06 2.12
CA ALA A 35 1.33 1.39 2.15
C ALA A 35 2.02 1.80 3.46
N VAL A 36 3.09 2.58 3.36
CA VAL A 36 3.80 3.12 4.53
C VAL A 36 3.49 4.60 4.66
N VAL A 37 3.01 5.03 5.83
CA VAL A 37 2.60 6.41 6.10
C VAL A 37 3.45 7.08 7.18
N ASP A 38 3.46 8.41 7.22
CA ASP A 38 4.04 9.18 8.31
C ASP A 38 3.37 8.88 9.67
N GLY A 39 4.18 8.81 10.74
CA GLY A 39 3.74 8.46 12.10
C GLY A 39 2.98 9.55 12.84
N ASP A 40 2.52 10.61 12.16
CA ASP A 40 1.73 11.66 12.80
C ASP A 40 0.33 11.12 13.14
N ARG A 41 0.11 10.88 14.45
CA ARG A 41 -1.16 10.38 14.98
C ARG A 41 -2.31 11.33 14.70
N ALA A 42 -2.05 12.64 14.53
CA ALA A 42 -3.09 13.60 14.21
C ALA A 42 -3.63 13.36 12.79
N GLY A 43 -4.86 12.88 12.71
CA GLY A 43 -5.54 12.65 11.44
C GLY A 43 -5.12 11.36 10.72
N LEU A 44 -4.39 10.44 11.38
CA LEU A 44 -4.02 9.14 10.81
C LEU A 44 -5.25 8.37 10.29
N VAL A 45 -6.35 8.36 11.04
CA VAL A 45 -7.62 7.74 10.62
C VAL A 45 -8.13 8.34 9.30
N LYS A 46 -8.13 9.67 9.17
CA LYS A 46 -8.57 10.36 7.95
C LYS A 46 -7.66 10.02 6.76
N ARG A 47 -6.34 9.98 6.98
CA ARG A 47 -5.34 9.63 5.95
C ARG A 47 -5.52 8.17 5.50
N ILE A 48 -5.70 7.24 6.44
CA ILE A 48 -6.00 5.83 6.16
C ILE A 48 -7.26 5.70 5.30
N HIS A 49 -8.33 6.42 5.64
CA HIS A 49 -9.55 6.42 4.83
C HIS A 49 -9.30 6.93 3.41
N GLN A 50 -8.60 8.06 3.26
CA GLN A 50 -8.28 8.62 1.95
C GLN A 50 -7.43 7.66 1.09
N ILE A 51 -6.43 7.01 1.68
CA ILE A 51 -5.61 6.02 0.98
C ILE A 51 -6.48 4.84 0.55
N ARG A 52 -7.33 4.31 1.44
CA ARG A 52 -8.25 3.21 1.13
C ARG A 52 -9.18 3.56 -0.04
N GLU A 53 -9.75 4.75 -0.06
CA GLU A 53 -10.61 5.20 -1.16
C GLU A 53 -9.85 5.27 -2.49
N CYS A 54 -8.59 5.73 -2.48
CA CYS A 54 -7.75 5.76 -3.67
C CYS A 54 -7.48 4.35 -4.21
N PHE A 55 -7.18 3.38 -3.34
CA PHE A 55 -6.96 1.99 -3.74
C PHE A 55 -8.25 1.27 -4.17
N MET A 56 -9.39 1.57 -3.54
CA MET A 56 -10.70 1.08 -4.01
C MET A 56 -11.04 1.58 -5.43
N GLY A 57 -10.51 2.75 -5.82
CA GLY A 57 -10.59 3.21 -7.21
C GLY A 57 -9.86 2.28 -8.18
N LEU A 58 -8.70 1.75 -7.79
CA LEU A 58 -7.95 0.77 -8.59
C LEU A 58 -8.69 -0.57 -8.71
N ASP A 59 -9.34 -1.04 -7.63
CA ASP A 59 -10.12 -2.29 -7.67
C ASP A 59 -11.13 -2.28 -8.83
N ARG A 60 -11.86 -1.16 -8.95
CA ARG A 60 -12.88 -0.98 -9.99
C ARG A 60 -12.29 -0.84 -11.38
N GLU A 61 -11.13 -0.19 -11.49
CA GLU A 61 -10.48 0.05 -12.78
C GLU A 61 -9.87 -1.23 -13.37
N PHE A 62 -9.22 -2.05 -12.53
CA PHE A 62 -8.52 -3.26 -12.98
C PHE A 62 -9.36 -4.53 -12.88
N GLY A 63 -10.50 -4.49 -12.19
CA GLY A 63 -11.33 -5.68 -11.95
C GLY A 63 -10.63 -6.72 -11.07
N LEU A 64 -9.64 -6.29 -10.28
CA LEU A 64 -8.86 -7.11 -9.36
C LEU A 64 -9.02 -6.57 -7.95
N LYS A 65 -9.05 -7.45 -6.95
CA LYS A 65 -9.15 -7.03 -5.55
C LYS A 65 -7.76 -6.64 -5.03
N PHE A 66 -7.58 -5.40 -4.60
CA PHE A 66 -6.36 -4.98 -3.90
C PHE A 66 -6.55 -5.11 -2.39
N ASN A 67 -5.76 -5.97 -1.75
CA ASN A 67 -5.70 -6.05 -0.30
C ASN A 67 -4.68 -5.03 0.22
N LEU A 68 -5.18 -3.97 0.85
CA LEU A 68 -4.33 -2.91 1.38
C LEU A 68 -4.01 -3.12 2.86
N LEU A 69 -2.74 -3.27 3.16
CA LEU A 69 -2.15 -3.13 4.49
C LEU A 69 -1.51 -1.74 4.62
N ILE A 70 -1.70 -1.09 5.76
CA ILE A 70 -1.11 0.22 6.04
C ILE A 70 -0.30 0.12 7.33
N LEU A 71 0.93 0.58 7.30
CA LEU A 71 1.82 0.68 8.45
C LEU A 71 2.34 2.11 8.58
N THR A 72 2.60 2.57 9.80
CA THR A 72 3.43 3.77 9.98
C THR A 72 4.90 3.46 9.67
N ILE A 73 5.72 4.49 9.49
CA ILE A 73 7.18 4.31 9.32
C ILE A 73 7.78 3.52 10.49
N GLU A 74 7.32 3.80 11.72
CA GLU A 74 7.79 3.12 12.92
C GLU A 74 7.44 1.63 12.87
N GLU A 75 6.18 1.29 12.60
CA GLU A 75 5.74 -0.10 12.46
C GLU A 75 6.47 -0.82 11.32
N PHE A 76 6.69 -0.16 10.19
CA PHE A 76 7.43 -0.74 9.06
C PHE A 76 8.89 -1.04 9.43
N SER A 77 9.51 -0.18 10.24
CA SER A 77 10.90 -0.36 10.67
C SER A 77 11.11 -1.59 11.55
N GLU A 78 10.06 -2.04 12.26
CA GLU A 78 10.07 -3.26 13.07
C GLU A 78 9.97 -4.55 12.24
N ARG A 79 9.80 -4.43 10.92
CA ARG A 79 9.69 -5.55 9.97
C ARG A 79 8.65 -6.61 10.39
N PRO A 80 7.38 -6.23 10.61
CA PRO A 80 6.39 -7.11 11.25
C PRO A 80 5.84 -8.20 10.33
N LEU A 81 6.05 -8.11 9.01
CA LEU A 81 5.50 -9.07 8.06
C LEU A 81 6.44 -10.26 7.84
N ARG A 82 5.85 -11.44 7.66
CA ARG A 82 6.61 -12.63 7.28
C ARG A 82 7.34 -12.46 5.93
N ASP A 83 6.75 -11.69 5.02
CA ASP A 83 7.24 -11.47 3.66
C ASP A 83 8.08 -10.17 3.51
N MET A 84 8.62 -9.61 4.61
CA MET A 84 9.39 -8.34 4.56
C MET A 84 10.60 -8.38 3.61
N ASP A 85 11.21 -9.54 3.40
CA ASP A 85 12.35 -9.72 2.49
C ASP A 85 11.94 -9.90 1.03
N GLN A 86 10.63 -9.94 0.75
CA GLN A 86 10.05 -10.19 -0.57
C GLN A 86 9.20 -9.01 -1.07
N LEU A 87 9.31 -7.86 -0.41
CA LEU A 87 8.60 -6.65 -0.82
C LEU A 87 9.16 -6.12 -2.14
N VAL A 88 8.27 -5.79 -3.07
CA VAL A 88 8.59 -5.16 -4.36
C VAL A 88 8.21 -3.69 -4.27
N LEU A 89 9.18 -2.78 -4.42
CA LEU A 89 8.90 -1.35 -4.40
C LEU A 89 8.10 -0.95 -5.65
N LEU A 90 6.92 -0.36 -5.44
CA LEU A 90 6.06 0.15 -6.52
C LEU A 90 6.18 1.66 -6.68
N GLY A 91 6.49 2.36 -5.60
CA GLY A 91 6.75 3.79 -5.61
C GLY A 91 7.10 4.32 -4.24
N ARG A 92 7.79 5.46 -4.22
CA ARG A 92 8.16 6.19 -3.01
C ARG A 92 8.16 7.69 -3.29
N ARG A 93 7.88 8.49 -2.25
CA ARG A 93 8.19 9.92 -2.25
C ARG A 93 9.64 10.18 -1.90
#